data_AF-A0AAN9AP40-F1
#
_entry.id   AF-A0AAN9AP40-F1
#
_cell.length_a   1.000
_cell.length_b   1.000
_cell.length_c   1.000
_cell.angle_alpha   90.00
_cell.angle_beta   90.00
_cell.angle_gamma   90.00
#
_symmetry.space_group_name_H-M   'P 1'
#
loop_
_entity.id
_entity.type
_entity.pdbx_description
1 polymer ?
#
loop_
_entity_poly.entity_id
_entity_poly.type
_entity_poly.pdbx_seq_one_letter_code
_entity_poly.pdbx_strand_id
1 'polypeptide(L)'
;MPPRRKLNEFERGRAVAWFQDGVPKREVARRLHVSILVIVRLIQRFTATGRVQERRRPGRPKKTTPREDRLIERLALQTKTASSSIIRRQRRVATNINISQQTIRNRLHGFNLRFRRPAGNLTGLRYRDEILRPLAVPTLQQMGPQAVHQDDNARPHRARVVNDFLQQSGVNRMEWPACSPDLNPIENLWDELDRKVRSNLPPPRVVQHLYQMLQAEWQALPQRIFTTLVNSMRTRCVECQNSQGGYTHY
;
A
#
# COMPACT_ATOMS: atom_id res chain seq x y z
N MET A 1 -27.31 31.97 -24.29
CA MET A 1 -28.49 31.81 -23.41
C MET A 1 -28.04 31.29 -22.06
N PRO A 2 -28.47 31.89 -20.93
CA PRO A 2 -28.13 31.38 -19.60
C PRO A 2 -28.71 29.97 -19.38
N PRO A 3 -28.02 29.10 -18.64
CA PRO A 3 -28.47 27.74 -18.37
C PRO A 3 -29.77 27.75 -17.55
N ARG A 4 -30.75 26.92 -17.95
CA ARG A 4 -32.02 26.77 -17.22
C ARG A 4 -31.75 26.19 -15.83
N ARG A 5 -32.17 26.90 -14.77
CA ARG A 5 -32.09 26.44 -13.36
C ARG A 5 -32.79 25.09 -13.20
N LYS A 6 -32.08 24.11 -12.62
CA LYS A 6 -32.62 22.78 -12.29
C LYS A 6 -32.96 22.74 -10.80
N LEU A 7 -34.13 22.19 -10.48
CA LEU A 7 -34.50 21.92 -9.08
C LEU A 7 -33.61 20.82 -8.52
N ASN A 8 -33.08 21.03 -7.31
CA ASN A 8 -32.40 19.98 -6.54
C ASN A 8 -33.42 18.98 -5.93
N GLU A 9 -32.93 17.91 -5.32
CA GLU A 9 -33.80 16.85 -4.77
C GLU A 9 -34.78 17.36 -3.72
N PHE A 10 -34.30 18.23 -2.83
CA PHE A 10 -35.10 18.81 -1.75
C PHE A 10 -36.18 19.77 -2.25
N GLU A 11 -35.84 20.63 -3.21
CA GLU A 11 -36.79 21.53 -3.86
C GLU A 11 -37.89 20.77 -4.61
N ARG A 12 -37.57 19.62 -5.21
CA ARG A 12 -38.57 18.75 -5.83
C ARG A 12 -39.49 18.11 -4.79
N GLY A 13 -38.94 17.69 -3.66
CA GLY A 13 -39.72 17.16 -2.53
C GLY A 13 -40.72 18.19 -2.03
N ARG A 14 -40.27 19.43 -1.76
CA ARG A 14 -41.16 20.53 -1.34
C ARG A 14 -42.22 20.89 -2.39
N ALA A 15 -41.84 20.89 -3.67
CA ALA A 15 -42.80 21.16 -4.75
C ALA A 15 -43.93 20.13 -4.81
N VAL A 16 -43.61 18.85 -4.56
CA VAL A 16 -44.58 17.77 -4.51
C VAL A 16 -45.43 17.86 -3.25
N ALA A 17 -44.83 18.14 -2.08
CA ALA A 17 -45.55 18.32 -0.83
C ALA A 17 -46.58 19.46 -0.93
N TRP A 18 -46.17 20.66 -1.39
CA TRP A 18 -47.09 21.78 -1.58
C TRP A 18 -48.20 21.47 -2.60
N PHE A 19 -47.91 20.66 -3.63
CA PHE A 19 -48.96 20.22 -4.55
C PHE A 19 -49.97 19.28 -3.87
N GLN A 20 -49.51 18.38 -3.00
CA GLN A 20 -50.38 17.51 -2.21
C GLN A 20 -51.22 18.30 -1.18
N ASP A 21 -50.67 19.38 -0.64
CA ASP A 21 -51.35 20.34 0.25
C ASP A 21 -52.33 21.27 -0.50
N GLY A 22 -52.55 21.06 -1.79
CA GLY A 22 -53.52 21.83 -2.59
C GLY A 22 -53.02 23.18 -3.12
N VAL A 23 -51.74 23.53 -2.94
CA VAL A 23 -51.18 24.79 -3.45
C VAL A 23 -51.16 24.78 -4.99
N PRO A 24 -51.64 25.84 -5.66
CA PRO A 24 -51.67 25.87 -7.12
C PRO A 24 -50.27 25.86 -7.72
N LYS A 25 -50.09 25.12 -8.83
CA LYS A 25 -48.78 24.90 -9.50
C LYS A 25 -48.05 26.20 -9.88
N ARG A 26 -48.81 27.26 -10.18
CA ARG A 26 -48.31 28.62 -10.45
C ARG A 26 -47.61 29.22 -9.23
N GLU A 27 -48.21 29.05 -8.06
CA GLU A 27 -47.70 29.56 -6.79
C GLU A 27 -46.46 28.78 -6.34
N VAL A 28 -46.48 27.45 -6.49
CA VAL A 28 -45.29 26.60 -6.28
C VAL A 28 -44.12 27.05 -7.17
N ALA A 29 -44.39 27.40 -8.43
CA ALA A 29 -43.38 27.88 -9.36
C ALA A 29 -42.80 29.25 -8.97
N ARG A 30 -43.65 30.18 -8.48
CA ARG A 30 -43.22 31.47 -7.94
C ARG A 30 -42.31 31.31 -6.73
N ARG A 31 -42.74 30.51 -5.74
CA ARG A 31 -41.99 30.27 -4.50
C ARG A 31 -40.60 29.65 -4.74
N LEU A 32 -40.48 28.80 -5.75
CA LEU A 32 -39.20 28.17 -6.11
C LEU A 32 -38.41 28.96 -7.17
N HIS A 33 -38.95 30.09 -7.65
CA HIS A 33 -38.37 30.91 -8.70
C HIS A 33 -37.96 30.09 -9.93
N VAL A 34 -38.85 29.21 -10.39
CA VAL A 34 -38.68 28.39 -11.60
C VAL A 34 -39.87 28.56 -12.55
N SER A 35 -39.68 28.21 -13.81
CA SER A 35 -40.78 28.21 -14.78
C SER A 35 -41.88 27.24 -14.34
N ILE A 36 -43.14 27.65 -14.52
CA ILE A 36 -44.32 26.81 -14.29
C ILE A 36 -44.23 25.45 -15.00
N LEU A 37 -43.60 25.39 -16.18
CA LEU A 37 -43.42 24.15 -16.94
C LEU A 37 -42.56 23.13 -16.20
N VAL A 38 -41.60 23.57 -15.38
CA VAL A 38 -40.77 22.69 -14.54
C VAL A 38 -41.63 21.99 -13.49
N ILE A 39 -42.53 22.74 -12.84
CA ILE A 39 -43.46 22.22 -11.83
C ILE A 39 -44.52 21.32 -12.46
N VAL A 40 -45.08 21.71 -13.61
CA VAL A 40 -46.05 20.88 -14.35
C VAL A 40 -45.45 19.53 -14.74
N ARG A 41 -44.25 19.51 -15.34
CA ARG A 41 -43.56 18.27 -15.71
C ARG A 41 -43.18 17.41 -14.50
N LEU A 42 -42.77 18.04 -13.40
CA LEU A 42 -42.46 17.36 -12.15
C LEU A 42 -43.70 16.66 -11.58
N ILE A 43 -44.82 17.37 -11.48
CA ILE A 43 -46.06 16.84 -10.93
C ILE A 43 -46.63 15.73 -11.82
N GLN A 44 -46.68 15.93 -13.15
CA GLN A 44 -47.11 14.89 -14.09
C GLN A 44 -46.27 13.61 -13.97
N ARG A 45 -44.95 13.75 -13.80
CA ARG A 45 -44.07 12.61 -13.55
C ARG A 45 -44.36 11.95 -12.20
N PHE A 46 -44.57 12.75 -11.16
CA PHE A 46 -44.88 12.25 -9.82
C PHE A 46 -46.20 11.50 -9.79
N THR A 47 -47.28 12.03 -10.37
CA THR A 47 -48.59 11.35 -10.44
C THR A 47 -48.53 10.04 -11.22
N ALA A 48 -47.69 9.95 -12.25
CA ALA A 48 -47.53 8.73 -13.05
C ALA A 48 -46.62 7.66 -12.41
N THR A 49 -45.67 8.05 -11.55
CA THR A 49 -44.62 7.13 -11.05
C THR A 49 -44.53 7.00 -9.54
N GLY A 50 -45.19 7.89 -8.78
CA GLY A 50 -45.08 8.01 -7.33
C GLY A 50 -43.69 8.45 -6.83
N ARG A 51 -42.74 8.78 -7.72
CA ARG A 51 -41.34 9.06 -7.37
C ARG A 51 -40.97 10.52 -7.60
N VAL A 52 -40.43 11.16 -6.55
CA VAL A 52 -39.88 12.52 -6.62
C VAL A 52 -38.49 12.52 -7.25
N GLN A 53 -37.69 11.50 -6.95
CA GLN A 53 -36.31 11.34 -7.41
C GLN A 53 -36.23 11.09 -8.92
N GLU A 54 -35.18 11.64 -9.54
CA GLU A 54 -34.88 11.31 -10.94
C GLU A 54 -34.39 9.86 -11.04
N ARG A 55 -34.92 9.12 -12.02
CA ARG A 55 -34.39 7.80 -12.34
C ARG A 55 -32.93 7.94 -12.76
N ARG A 56 -32.07 7.08 -12.23
CA ARG A 56 -30.71 6.92 -12.74
C ARG A 56 -30.81 6.57 -14.22
N ARG A 57 -30.30 7.47 -15.07
CA ARG A 57 -30.20 7.20 -16.50
C ARG A 57 -29.07 6.20 -16.72
N PRO A 58 -29.27 5.14 -17.50
CA PRO A 58 -28.18 4.27 -17.88
C PRO A 58 -27.11 5.12 -18.58
N GLY A 59 -25.87 5.03 -18.08
CA GLY A 59 -24.74 5.68 -18.72
C GLY A 59 -24.41 5.00 -20.04
N ARG A 60 -23.42 5.55 -20.75
CA ARG A 60 -22.87 4.91 -21.96
C ARG A 60 -22.51 3.45 -21.67
N PRO A 61 -22.94 2.48 -22.49
CA PRO A 61 -22.54 1.09 -22.34
C PRO A 61 -21.02 0.95 -22.29
N LYS A 62 -20.55 0.05 -21.42
CA LYS A 62 -19.12 -0.26 -21.30
C LYS A 62 -18.65 -0.95 -22.58
N LYS A 63 -17.43 -0.62 -23.04
CA LYS A 63 -16.77 -1.32 -24.15
C LYS A 63 -16.36 -2.77 -23.84
N THR A 64 -16.35 -3.14 -22.56
CA THR A 64 -15.90 -4.45 -22.10
C THR A 64 -17.03 -5.20 -21.42
N THR A 65 -17.03 -6.51 -21.60
CA THR A 65 -17.97 -7.43 -20.94
C THR A 65 -17.46 -7.84 -19.54
N PRO A 66 -18.33 -8.34 -18.64
CA PRO A 66 -17.90 -8.84 -17.33
C PRO A 66 -16.85 -9.97 -17.43
N ARG A 67 -16.92 -10.82 -18.47
CA ARG A 67 -15.95 -11.90 -18.71
C ARG A 67 -14.57 -11.34 -19.05
N GLU A 68 -14.51 -10.28 -19.85
CA GLU A 68 -13.26 -9.60 -20.18
C GLU A 68 -12.68 -8.82 -19.01
N ASP A 69 -13.54 -8.20 -18.19
CA ASP A 69 -13.11 -7.51 -16.99
C ASP A 69 -12.41 -8.50 -16.03
N ARG A 70 -12.94 -9.72 -15.86
CA ARG A 70 -12.28 -10.80 -15.11
C ARG A 70 -10.97 -11.28 -15.74
N LEU A 71 -10.86 -11.27 -17.07
CA LEU A 71 -9.60 -11.61 -17.75
C LEU A 71 -8.52 -10.55 -17.48
N ILE A 72 -8.89 -9.27 -17.49
CA ILE A 72 -7.98 -8.16 -17.13
C ILE A 72 -7.48 -8.32 -15.69
N GLU A 73 -8.38 -8.63 -14.76
CA GLU A 73 -8.04 -8.90 -13.36
C GLU A 73 -7.05 -10.06 -13.24
N ARG A 74 -7.35 -11.21 -13.88
CA ARG A 74 -6.47 -12.38 -13.84
C ARG A 74 -5.07 -12.08 -14.36
N LEU A 75 -4.96 -11.39 -15.51
CA LEU A 75 -3.67 -11.02 -16.10
C LEU A 75 -2.87 -10.10 -15.15
N ALA A 76 -3.53 -9.16 -14.48
CA ALA A 76 -2.89 -8.28 -13.51
C ALA A 76 -2.43 -9.02 -12.25
N LEU A 77 -3.18 -10.02 -11.79
CA LEU A 77 -2.81 -10.85 -10.63
C LEU A 77 -1.67 -11.82 -10.94
N GLN A 78 -1.62 -12.36 -12.16
CA GLN A 78 -0.51 -13.20 -12.63
C GLN A 78 0.77 -12.38 -12.81
N THR A 79 0.65 -11.15 -13.30
CA THR A 79 1.77 -10.25 -13.53
C THR A 79 1.70 -9.07 -12.56
N LYS A 80 1.98 -9.34 -11.27
CA LYS A 80 1.83 -8.39 -10.14
C LYS A 80 2.44 -6.99 -10.36
N THR A 81 3.42 -6.85 -11.25
CA THR A 81 4.12 -5.60 -11.57
C THR A 81 3.78 -5.00 -12.95
N ALA A 82 2.92 -5.65 -13.74
CA ALA A 82 2.66 -5.22 -15.10
C ALA A 82 1.88 -3.91 -15.16
N SER A 83 2.39 -2.98 -15.98
CA SER A 83 1.68 -1.74 -16.30
C SER A 83 0.43 -2.02 -17.14
N SER A 84 -0.54 -1.10 -17.09
CA SER A 84 -1.74 -1.13 -17.94
C SER A 84 -1.40 -1.19 -19.45
N SER A 85 -0.21 -0.76 -19.87
CA SER A 85 0.29 -0.92 -21.25
C SER A 85 0.60 -2.38 -21.60
N ILE A 86 1.24 -3.11 -20.69
CA ILE A 86 1.62 -4.52 -20.85
C ILE A 86 0.35 -5.38 -20.86
N ILE A 87 -0.56 -5.13 -19.91
CA ILE A 87 -1.85 -5.82 -19.84
C ILE A 87 -2.66 -5.58 -21.12
N ARG A 88 -2.61 -4.36 -21.69
CA ARG A 88 -3.25 -4.05 -22.99
C ARG A 88 -2.70 -4.92 -24.12
N ARG A 89 -1.37 -5.03 -24.21
CA ARG A 89 -0.69 -5.79 -25.26
C ARG A 89 -1.03 -7.27 -25.16
N GLN A 90 -0.95 -7.85 -23.95
CA GLN A 90 -1.28 -9.26 -23.70
C GLN A 90 -2.77 -9.55 -23.95
N ARG A 91 -3.67 -8.66 -23.52
CA ARG A 91 -5.12 -8.81 -23.75
C ARG A 91 -5.49 -8.70 -25.23
N ARG A 92 -4.82 -7.84 -26.02
CA ARG A 92 -5.06 -7.73 -27.47
C ARG A 92 -4.83 -9.06 -28.19
N VAL A 93 -3.92 -9.89 -27.69
CA VAL A 93 -3.68 -11.25 -28.22
C VAL A 93 -4.85 -12.19 -27.89
N ALA A 94 -5.52 -12.00 -26.75
CA ALA A 94 -6.62 -12.86 -26.28
C ALA A 94 -8.03 -12.42 -26.73
N THR A 95 -8.23 -11.15 -27.11
CA THR A 95 -9.55 -10.59 -27.48
C THR A 95 -9.41 -9.51 -28.55
N ASN A 96 -10.30 -9.49 -29.55
CA ASN A 96 -10.26 -8.57 -30.69
C ASN A 96 -10.83 -7.16 -30.38
N ILE A 97 -10.87 -6.73 -29.11
CA ILE A 97 -11.45 -5.43 -28.71
C ILE A 97 -10.33 -4.43 -28.41
N ASN A 98 -10.33 -3.31 -29.13
CA ASN A 98 -9.38 -2.23 -28.94
C ASN A 98 -9.82 -1.28 -27.80
N ILE A 99 -9.13 -1.36 -26.66
CA ILE A 99 -9.37 -0.52 -25.47
C ILE A 99 -8.13 0.30 -25.10
N SER A 100 -8.31 1.47 -24.49
CA SER A 100 -7.21 2.31 -24.04
C SER A 100 -6.60 1.82 -22.72
N GLN A 101 -5.38 2.25 -22.41
CA GLN A 101 -4.74 2.00 -21.11
C GLN A 101 -5.59 2.53 -19.94
N GLN A 102 -6.25 3.67 -20.13
CA GLN A 102 -7.15 4.25 -19.12
C GLN A 102 -8.36 3.36 -18.86
N THR A 103 -8.90 2.69 -19.89
CA THR A 103 -10.00 1.73 -19.69
C THR A 103 -9.55 0.56 -18.83
N ILE A 104 -8.36 0.02 -19.07
CA ILE A 104 -7.78 -1.06 -18.25
C ILE A 104 -7.60 -0.59 -16.81
N ARG A 105 -7.00 0.59 -16.60
CA ARG A 105 -6.84 1.17 -15.27
C ARG A 105 -8.17 1.32 -14.53
N ASN A 106 -9.21 1.82 -15.19
CA ASN A 106 -10.54 1.95 -14.61
C ASN A 106 -11.16 0.59 -14.25
N ARG A 107 -10.85 -0.48 -14.99
CA ARG A 107 -11.28 -1.85 -14.64
C ARG A 107 -10.54 -2.39 -13.43
N LEU A 108 -9.22 -2.25 -13.41
CA LEU A 108 -8.40 -2.63 -12.26
C LEU A 108 -8.85 -1.91 -10.99
N HIS A 109 -9.11 -0.61 -11.06
CA HIS A 109 -9.66 0.16 -9.93
C HIS A 109 -11.03 -0.36 -9.48
N GLY A 110 -11.87 -0.83 -10.40
CA GLY A 110 -13.15 -1.46 -10.08
C GLY A 110 -13.00 -2.76 -9.27
N PHE A 111 -11.90 -3.48 -9.45
CA PHE A 111 -11.51 -4.65 -8.64
C PHE A 111 -10.63 -4.27 -7.44
N ASN A 112 -10.55 -2.99 -7.09
CA ASN A 112 -9.68 -2.46 -6.04
C ASN A 112 -8.18 -2.74 -6.25
N LEU A 113 -7.77 -3.08 -7.47
CA LEU A 113 -6.38 -3.24 -7.86
C LEU A 113 -5.82 -1.86 -8.25
N ARG A 114 -5.12 -1.23 -7.30
CA ARG A 114 -4.45 0.05 -7.50
C ARG A 114 -2.96 -0.16 -7.64
N PHE A 115 -2.35 0.56 -8.58
CA PHE A 115 -0.90 0.65 -8.63
C PHE A 115 -0.39 1.28 -7.34
N ARG A 116 0.47 0.57 -6.60
CA ARG A 116 1.26 1.12 -5.51
C ARG A 116 2.71 1.09 -5.95
N ARG A 117 3.41 2.20 -5.79
CA ARG A 117 4.87 2.15 -5.87
C ARG A 117 5.35 1.28 -4.70
N PRO A 118 6.27 0.33 -4.91
CA PRO A 118 6.99 -0.26 -3.80
C PRO A 118 7.54 0.89 -2.95
N ALA A 119 7.48 0.78 -1.61
CA ALA A 119 8.26 1.66 -0.78
C ALA A 119 9.70 1.58 -1.31
N GLY A 120 10.29 2.72 -1.67
CA GLY A 120 11.61 2.73 -2.31
C GLY A 120 12.64 1.99 -1.45
N ASN A 121 13.69 1.47 -2.07
CA ASN A 121 14.79 0.82 -1.35
C ASN A 121 15.33 1.75 -0.26
N LEU A 122 15.89 1.17 0.80
CA LEU A 122 16.59 1.92 1.84
C LEU A 122 17.73 2.72 1.19
N THR A 123 17.75 4.03 1.38
CA THR A 123 18.85 4.90 0.95
C THR A 123 19.68 5.30 2.16
N GLY A 124 20.91 5.81 1.96
CA GLY A 124 21.73 6.28 3.08
C GLY A 124 21.05 7.37 3.92
N LEU A 125 20.29 8.27 3.28
CA LEU A 125 19.49 9.28 3.99
C LEU A 125 18.41 8.65 4.86
N ARG A 126 17.65 7.69 4.31
CA ARG A 126 16.60 6.99 5.06
C ARG A 126 17.18 6.15 6.18
N TYR A 127 18.31 5.48 5.95
CA TYR A 127 19.01 4.73 6.99
C TYR A 127 19.44 5.64 8.15
N ARG A 128 20.03 6.81 7.84
CA ARG A 128 20.37 7.81 8.86
C ARG A 128 19.15 8.30 9.63
N ASP A 129 18.12 8.75 8.92
CA ASP A 129 17.00 9.51 9.51
C ASP A 129 15.93 8.61 10.15
N GLU A 130 15.70 7.41 9.61
CA GLU A 130 14.64 6.50 10.05
C GLU A 130 15.16 5.41 10.99
N ILE A 131 16.46 5.05 10.94
CA ILE A 131 17.04 3.93 11.70
C ILE A 131 18.12 4.41 12.68
N LEU A 132 19.21 5.01 12.17
CA LEU A 132 20.36 5.32 13.02
C LEU A 132 20.05 6.41 14.05
N ARG A 133 19.53 7.57 13.61
CA ARG A 133 19.24 8.69 14.50
C ARG A 133 18.19 8.36 15.57
N PRO A 134 17.01 7.82 15.23
CA PRO A 134 15.98 7.60 16.25
C PRO A 134 16.18 6.34 17.09
N LEU A 135 16.88 5.31 16.59
CA LEU A 135 16.93 3.99 17.24
C LEU A 135 18.35 3.57 17.61
N ALA A 136 19.26 3.46 16.64
CA ALA A 136 20.57 2.82 16.88
C ALA A 136 21.49 3.68 17.76
N VAL A 137 21.68 4.97 17.42
CA VAL A 137 22.58 5.87 18.16
C VAL A 137 22.17 6.02 19.63
N PRO A 138 20.89 6.31 19.97
CA PRO A 138 20.47 6.36 21.37
C PRO A 138 20.72 5.05 22.12
N THR A 139 20.44 3.90 21.48
CA THR A 139 20.66 2.58 22.09
C THR A 139 22.13 2.33 22.38
N LEU A 140 23.02 2.64 21.44
CA LEU A 140 24.47 2.49 21.62
C LEU A 140 25.00 3.40 22.72
N GLN A 141 24.52 4.65 22.79
CA GLN A 141 24.91 5.58 23.85
C GLN A 141 24.46 5.11 25.24
N GLN A 142 23.27 4.49 25.34
CA GLN A 142 22.79 3.87 26.58
C GLN A 142 23.63 2.66 27.01
N MET A 143 24.17 1.89 26.04
CA MET A 143 25.07 0.76 26.33
C MET A 143 26.46 1.21 26.82
N GLY A 144 26.83 2.47 26.58
CA GLY A 144 28.05 3.09 27.08
C GLY A 144 29.18 3.17 26.04
N PRO A 145 30.33 3.76 26.41
CA PRO A 145 31.39 4.14 25.47
C PRO A 145 32.12 2.96 24.80
N GLN A 146 31.94 1.75 25.32
CA GLN A 146 32.53 0.52 24.75
C GLN A 146 31.61 -0.14 23.70
N ALA A 147 30.41 0.40 23.47
CA ALA A 147 29.50 -0.13 22.47
C ALA A 147 30.09 0.03 21.07
N VAL A 148 30.03 -1.05 20.28
CA VAL A 148 30.48 -1.06 18.89
C VAL A 148 29.28 -1.36 17.99
N HIS A 149 29.06 -0.48 17.02
CA HIS A 149 28.06 -0.67 15.98
C HIS A 149 28.59 -1.65 14.93
N GLN A 150 27.81 -2.68 14.62
CA GLN A 150 28.10 -3.62 13.54
C GLN A 150 27.00 -3.51 12.48
N ASP A 151 27.41 -3.36 11.22
CA ASP A 151 26.57 -3.43 10.04
C ASP A 151 27.38 -3.98 8.85
N ASP A 152 26.67 -4.48 7.83
CA ASP A 152 27.31 -4.97 6.61
C ASP A 152 27.78 -3.82 5.69
N ASN A 153 28.42 -4.18 4.58
CA ASN A 153 28.93 -3.23 3.60
C ASN A 153 27.89 -2.79 2.56
N ALA A 154 26.58 -2.88 2.85
CA ALA A 154 25.55 -2.45 1.91
C ALA A 154 25.70 -0.96 1.54
N ARG A 155 25.35 -0.62 0.29
CA ARG A 155 25.50 0.75 -0.25
C ARG A 155 24.90 1.84 0.64
N PRO A 156 23.72 1.68 1.27
CA PRO A 156 23.18 2.68 2.19
C PRO A 156 24.03 2.89 3.44
N HIS A 157 24.60 1.83 4.02
CA HIS A 157 25.37 1.87 5.26
C HIS A 157 26.74 2.53 5.07
N ARG A 158 27.31 2.38 3.86
CA ARG A 158 28.59 2.99 3.47
C ARG A 158 28.45 4.34 2.77
N ALA A 159 27.24 4.91 2.70
CA ALA A 159 27.03 6.24 2.14
C ALA A 159 27.75 7.32 2.97
N ARG A 160 28.30 8.35 2.31
CA ARG A 160 29.02 9.45 2.99
C ARG A 160 28.20 10.08 4.12
N VAL A 161 26.92 10.33 3.87
CA VAL A 161 26.00 10.92 4.86
C VAL A 161 25.81 10.06 6.12
N VAL A 162 26.01 8.74 6.01
CA VAL A 162 25.95 7.80 7.14
C VAL A 162 27.28 7.77 7.88
N ASN A 163 28.40 7.69 7.16
CA ASN A 163 29.74 7.73 7.75
C ASN A 163 29.95 9.03 8.56
N ASP A 164 29.64 10.18 7.97
CA ASP A 164 29.77 11.49 8.62
C ASP A 164 28.88 11.56 9.88
N PHE A 165 27.66 11.02 9.82
CA PHE A 165 26.74 11.02 10.95
C PHE A 165 27.20 10.15 12.11
N LEU A 166 27.68 8.93 11.84
CA LEU A 166 28.19 8.04 12.89
C LEU A 166 29.43 8.63 13.56
N GLN A 167 30.35 9.21 12.78
CA GLN A 167 31.54 9.88 13.29
C GLN A 167 31.17 11.06 14.20
N GLN A 168 30.26 11.93 13.76
CA GLN A 168 29.78 13.07 14.57
C GLN A 168 29.05 12.63 15.83
N SER A 169 28.40 11.46 15.80
CA SER A 169 27.69 10.90 16.95
C SER A 169 28.61 10.15 17.93
N GLY A 170 29.92 10.09 17.64
CA GLY A 170 30.90 9.37 18.47
C GLY A 170 30.71 7.85 18.46
N VAL A 171 30.04 7.29 17.45
CA VAL A 171 29.78 5.85 17.37
C VAL A 171 31.00 5.14 16.78
N ASN A 172 31.56 4.21 17.55
CA ASN A 172 32.56 3.29 17.02
C ASN A 172 31.87 2.24 16.13
N ARG A 173 32.36 2.06 14.90
CA ARG A 173 31.82 1.09 13.93
C ARG A 173 32.87 0.04 13.62
N MET A 174 32.48 -1.22 13.73
CA MET A 174 33.31 -2.37 13.39
C MET A 174 33.54 -2.45 11.87
N GLU A 175 34.77 -2.81 11.47
CA GLU A 175 35.03 -3.22 10.09
C GLU A 175 34.43 -4.60 9.82
N TRP A 176 33.77 -4.75 8.67
CA TRP A 176 33.10 -6.01 8.32
C TRP A 176 33.63 -6.56 7.00
N PRO A 177 33.97 -7.86 6.91
CA PRO A 177 34.39 -8.48 5.66
C PRO A 177 33.24 -8.53 4.64
N ALA A 178 33.59 -8.40 3.36
CA ALA A 178 32.61 -8.50 2.28
C ALA A 178 32.15 -9.95 2.11
N CYS A 179 30.87 -10.14 1.73
CA CYS A 179 30.30 -11.46 1.44
C CYS A 179 30.37 -12.46 2.61
N SER A 180 30.27 -12.00 3.86
CA SER A 180 30.33 -12.85 5.05
C SER A 180 29.01 -12.84 5.84
N PRO A 181 27.90 -13.37 5.27
CA PRO A 181 26.65 -13.52 6.00
C PRO A 181 26.74 -14.59 7.09
N ASP A 182 27.57 -15.61 6.90
CA ASP A 182 27.85 -16.70 7.85
C ASP A 182 28.52 -16.20 9.14
N LEU A 183 29.23 -15.07 9.07
CA LEU A 183 29.76 -14.38 10.25
C LEU A 183 28.74 -13.49 10.95
N ASN A 184 27.58 -13.19 10.34
CA ASN A 184 26.62 -12.23 10.86
C ASN A 184 25.48 -12.95 11.62
N PRO A 185 25.46 -12.94 12.98
CA PRO A 185 24.48 -13.72 13.73
C PRO A 185 23.04 -13.26 13.54
N ILE A 186 22.81 -12.03 13.06
CA ILE A 186 21.46 -11.54 12.77
C ILE A 186 20.80 -12.34 11.64
N GLU A 187 21.57 -12.95 10.73
CA GLU A 187 21.02 -13.79 9.66
C GLU A 187 20.33 -15.03 10.24
N ASN A 188 20.93 -15.66 11.26
CA ASN A 188 20.29 -16.78 11.95
C ASN A 188 19.08 -16.34 12.78
N LEU A 189 19.10 -15.11 13.32
CA LEU A 189 17.94 -14.53 14.01
C LEU A 189 16.78 -14.27 13.03
N TRP A 190 17.08 -13.79 11.81
CA TRP A 190 16.09 -13.62 10.76
C TRP A 190 15.49 -14.96 10.33
N ASP A 191 16.29 -16.01 10.18
CA ASP A 191 15.78 -17.36 9.89
C ASP A 191 14.84 -17.88 10.99
N GLU A 192 15.21 -17.72 12.27
CA GLU A 192 14.34 -18.10 13.39
C GLU A 192 13.01 -17.35 13.35
N LEU A 193 13.04 -16.03 13.11
CA LEU A 193 11.84 -15.22 13.02
C LEU A 193 10.97 -15.61 11.81
N ASP A 194 11.58 -15.87 10.64
CA ASP A 194 10.87 -16.31 9.44
C ASP A 194 10.18 -17.67 9.66
N ARG A 195 10.89 -18.64 10.26
CA ARG A 195 10.30 -19.95 10.61
C ARG A 195 9.09 -19.79 11.54
N LYS A 196 9.22 -18.99 12.59
CA LYS A 196 8.12 -18.72 13.53
C LYS A 196 6.90 -18.08 12.85
N VAL A 197 7.12 -17.06 12.03
CA VAL A 197 6.04 -16.41 11.27
C VAL A 197 5.38 -17.38 10.29
N ARG A 198 6.12 -18.28 9.65
CA ARG A 198 5.56 -19.30 8.75
C ARG A 198 4.78 -20.38 9.46
N SER A 199 5.15 -20.74 10.69
CA SER A 199 4.44 -21.72 11.50
C SER A 199 3.09 -21.22 12.02
N ASN A 200 2.85 -19.91 12.01
CA ASN A 200 1.57 -19.33 12.43
C ASN A 200 0.46 -19.56 11.38
N LEU A 201 -0.70 -20.02 11.87
CA LEU A 201 -1.88 -20.26 11.05
C LEU A 201 -3.04 -19.35 11.49
N PRO A 202 -3.70 -18.64 10.55
CA PRO A 202 -3.43 -18.59 9.11
C PRO A 202 -2.21 -17.70 8.77
N PRO A 203 -1.50 -17.98 7.65
CA PRO A 203 -0.35 -17.17 7.25
C PRO A 203 -0.76 -15.73 6.90
N PRO A 204 0.15 -14.74 7.04
CA PRO A 204 -0.17 -13.35 6.78
C PRO A 204 -0.47 -13.11 5.30
N ARG A 205 -1.67 -12.59 5.00
CA ARG A 205 -2.11 -12.26 3.63
C ARG A 205 -1.96 -10.78 3.27
N VAL A 206 -1.69 -9.92 4.26
CA VAL A 206 -1.51 -8.48 4.11
C VAL A 206 -0.34 -8.00 4.96
N VAL A 207 0.33 -6.93 4.51
CA VAL A 207 1.54 -6.37 5.16
C VAL A 207 1.29 -5.99 6.63
N GLN A 208 0.12 -5.46 6.96
CA GLN A 208 -0.23 -5.10 8.34
C GLN A 208 -0.24 -6.32 9.26
N HIS A 209 -0.82 -7.43 8.82
CA HIS A 209 -0.85 -8.66 9.60
C HIS A 209 0.55 -9.25 9.73
N LEU A 210 1.34 -9.25 8.64
CA LEU A 210 2.75 -9.64 8.69
C LEU A 210 3.53 -8.83 9.73
N TYR A 211 3.34 -7.50 9.75
CA TYR A 211 4.00 -6.62 10.72
C TYR A 211 3.62 -6.96 12.16
N GLN A 212 2.33 -7.16 12.44
CA GLN A 212 1.85 -7.55 13.77
C GLN A 212 2.42 -8.90 14.22
N MET A 213 2.48 -9.88 13.31
CA MET A 213 3.05 -11.19 13.60
C MET A 213 4.56 -11.11 13.87
N LEU A 214 5.30 -10.36 13.06
CA LEU A 214 6.73 -10.14 13.28
C LEU A 214 7.00 -9.50 14.66
N GLN A 215 6.18 -8.51 15.05
CA GLN A 215 6.29 -7.90 16.38
C GLN A 215 5.99 -8.90 17.49
N ALA A 216 4.91 -9.68 17.37
CA ALA A 216 4.54 -10.67 18.38
C ALA A 216 5.62 -11.76 18.54
N GLU A 217 6.10 -12.33 17.43
CA GLU A 217 7.14 -13.35 17.45
C GLU A 217 8.46 -12.78 17.98
N TRP A 218 8.84 -11.56 17.60
CA TRP A 218 10.04 -10.91 18.13
C TRP A 218 9.98 -10.76 19.65
N GLN A 219 8.85 -10.31 20.20
CA GLN A 219 8.68 -10.17 21.65
C GLN A 219 8.64 -11.52 22.38
N ALA A 220 8.23 -12.58 21.69
CA ALA A 220 8.20 -13.94 22.24
C ALA A 220 9.56 -14.66 22.17
N LEU A 221 10.57 -14.12 21.46
CA LEU A 221 11.88 -14.74 21.34
C LEU A 221 12.59 -14.81 22.70
N PRO A 222 12.95 -16.01 23.18
CA PRO A 222 13.68 -16.14 24.43
C PRO A 222 15.08 -15.50 24.36
N GLN A 223 15.49 -14.79 25.42
CA GLN A 223 16.80 -14.13 25.51
C GLN A 223 17.99 -15.08 25.21
N ARG A 224 17.85 -16.37 25.57
CA ARG A 224 18.85 -17.42 25.30
C ARG A 224 19.25 -17.50 23.82
N ILE A 225 18.34 -17.20 22.88
CA ILE A 225 18.65 -17.23 21.44
C ILE A 225 19.71 -16.16 21.13
N PHE A 226 19.50 -14.94 21.59
CA PHE A 226 20.45 -13.84 21.42
C PHE A 226 21.80 -14.15 22.06
N THR A 227 21.80 -14.64 23.30
CA THR A 227 23.04 -15.00 24.01
C THR A 227 23.81 -16.10 23.29
N THR A 228 23.14 -17.16 22.81
CA THR A 228 23.77 -18.24 22.03
C THR A 228 24.38 -17.72 20.73
N LEU A 229 23.65 -16.87 20.00
CA LEU A 229 24.13 -16.27 18.75
C LEU A 229 25.36 -15.40 18.97
N VAL A 230 25.34 -14.52 19.97
CA VAL A 230 26.49 -13.67 20.32
C VAL A 230 27.69 -14.52 20.75
N ASN A 231 27.48 -15.52 21.61
CA ASN A 231 28.57 -16.38 22.08
C ASN A 231 29.15 -17.26 20.96
N SER A 232 28.40 -17.52 19.88
CA SER A 232 28.90 -18.27 18.72
C SER A 232 29.94 -17.52 17.88
N MET A 233 30.06 -16.20 18.05
CA MET A 233 30.96 -15.38 17.22
C MET A 233 32.42 -15.80 17.29
N ARG A 234 32.90 -16.22 18.46
CA ARG A 234 34.29 -16.70 18.60
C ARG A 234 34.52 -17.94 17.72
N THR A 235 33.59 -18.88 17.75
CA THR A 235 33.68 -20.12 16.95
C THR A 235 33.61 -19.82 15.46
N ARG A 236 32.68 -18.95 15.02
CA ARG A 236 32.57 -18.49 13.63
C ARG A 236 33.89 -17.91 13.11
N CYS A 237 34.50 -17.01 13.89
CA CYS A 237 35.78 -16.41 13.50
C CYS A 237 36.92 -17.44 13.42
N VAL A 238 36.99 -18.39 14.36
CA VAL A 238 37.99 -19.46 14.34
C VAL A 238 37.81 -20.36 13.12
N GLU A 239 36.59 -20.73 12.78
CA GLU A 239 36.32 -21.52 11.58
C GLU A 239 36.67 -20.77 10.30
N CYS A 240 36.31 -19.49 10.20
CA CYS A 240 36.67 -18.66 9.06
C CYS A 240 38.19 -18.59 8.89
N GLN A 241 38.93 -18.44 10.00
CA GLN A 241 40.38 -18.46 9.99
C GLN A 241 40.95 -19.82 9.55
N ASN A 242 40.41 -20.93 10.07
CA ASN A 242 40.81 -22.29 9.68
C ASN A 242 40.54 -22.57 8.20
N SER A 243 39.46 -22.00 7.68
CA SER A 243 39.07 -22.04 6.26
C SER A 243 39.81 -21.00 5.41
N GLN A 244 40.78 -20.27 5.97
CA GLN A 244 41.56 -19.22 5.27
C GLN A 244 40.67 -18.15 4.60
N GLY A 245 39.58 -17.76 5.27
CA GLY A 245 38.59 -16.82 4.75
C GLY A 245 37.48 -17.46 3.90
N GLY A 246 37.48 -18.80 3.76
CA GLY A 246 36.37 -19.55 3.18
C GLY A 246 35.12 -19.59 4.07
N TYR A 247 34.04 -20.16 3.53
CA TYR A 247 32.76 -20.28 4.23
C TYR A 247 32.85 -21.11 5.50
N THR A 248 32.12 -20.68 6.53
CA THR A 248 31.86 -21.47 7.74
C THR A 248 30.58 -22.31 7.57
N HIS A 249 30.26 -23.15 8.55
CA HIS A 249 29.04 -23.97 8.51
C HIS A 249 27.76 -23.22 8.91
N TYR A 250 27.88 -21.93 9.26
CA TYR A 250 26.82 -21.10 9.84
C TYR A 250 25.95 -20.34 8.83
#